data_AF-A0A7W4F2L7-F1
#
_entry.id   AF-A0A7W4F2L7-F1
#
_cell.length_a   1.000
_cell.length_b   1.000
_cell.length_c   1.000
_cell.angle_alpha   90.00
_cell.angle_beta   90.00
_cell.angle_gamma   90.00
#
_symmetry.space_group_name_H-M   'P 1'
#
loop_
_entity.id
_entity.type
_entity.pdbx_description
1 polymer ?
#
loop_
_entity_poly.entity_id
_entity_poly.type
_entity_poly.pdbx_seq_one_letter_code
_entity_poly.pdbx_strand_id
1 'polypeptide(L)' 'MNEAQTAAFKAAAGNVEPAVLNLLFIGSLIAVLTLWAGWGFVHVYRGYAAGNIKGAAVQRFVVRVVILLLVSLYLFAS' A
#
# COMPACT_ATOMS: atom_id res chain seq x y z
N MET A 1 -7.35 -21.80 5.42
CA MET A 1 -8.38 -22.51 4.62
C MET A 1 -8.11 -24.00 4.72
N ASN A 2 -9.15 -24.81 4.91
CA ASN A 2 -9.02 -26.26 4.73
C ASN A 2 -9.19 -26.64 3.23
N GLU A 3 -9.02 -27.92 2.92
CA GLU A 3 -9.09 -28.41 1.53
C GLU A 3 -10.45 -28.17 0.89
N ALA A 4 -11.55 -28.42 1.62
CA ALA A 4 -12.91 -28.20 1.12
C ALA A 4 -13.16 -26.72 0.77
N GLN A 5 -12.69 -25.80 1.61
CA GLN A 5 -12.77 -24.35 1.34
C GLN A 5 -11.95 -23.95 0.11
N THR A 6 -10.76 -24.54 -0.06
CA THR A 6 -9.89 -24.27 -1.22
C THR A 6 -10.51 -24.78 -2.52
N ALA A 7 -11.10 -25.98 -2.49
CA ALA A 7 -11.80 -26.54 -3.64
C ALA A 7 -13.03 -25.71 -4.03
N ALA A 8 -13.86 -25.33 -3.04
CA ALA A 8 -15.02 -24.48 -3.27
C ALA A 8 -14.64 -23.11 -3.85
N PHE A 9 -13.56 -22.49 -3.33
CA PHE A 9 -13.03 -21.24 -3.87
C PHE A 9 -12.57 -21.40 -5.31
N LYS A 10 -11.73 -22.40 -5.61
CA LYS A 10 -11.23 -22.67 -6.98
C LYS A 10 -12.39 -22.87 -7.95
N ALA A 11 -13.41 -23.65 -7.58
CA ALA A 11 -14.59 -23.87 -8.40
C ALA A 11 -15.35 -22.56 -8.73
N ALA A 12 -15.48 -21.66 -7.75
CA ALA A 12 -16.15 -20.37 -7.95
C ALA A 12 -15.28 -19.33 -8.69
N ALA A 13 -13.96 -19.38 -8.49
CA ALA A 13 -13.01 -18.40 -9.01
C ALA A 13 -12.39 -18.77 -10.37
N GLY A 14 -13.03 -19.66 -11.15
CA GLY A 14 -12.53 -20.06 -12.47
C GLY A 14 -11.20 -20.82 -12.41
N ASN A 15 -11.03 -21.67 -11.39
CA ASN A 15 -9.84 -22.47 -11.12
C ASN A 15 -8.58 -21.67 -10.75
N VAL A 16 -8.74 -20.40 -10.34
CA VAL A 16 -7.64 -19.57 -9.85
C VAL A 16 -7.27 -19.96 -8.41
N GLU A 17 -5.97 -20.04 -8.14
CA GLU A 17 -5.49 -20.33 -6.78
C GLU A 17 -5.68 -19.11 -5.85
N PRO A 18 -6.14 -19.32 -4.60
CA PRO A 18 -6.27 -18.23 -3.63
C PRO A 18 -5.00 -17.40 -3.45
N ALA A 19 -3.83 -18.03 -3.54
CA ALA A 19 -2.53 -17.38 -3.41
C ALA A 19 -2.27 -16.33 -4.52
N VAL A 20 -2.75 -16.58 -5.75
CA VAL A 20 -2.57 -15.66 -6.89
C VAL A 20 -3.36 -14.38 -6.65
N LEU A 21 -4.62 -14.50 -6.21
CA LEU A 21 -5.44 -13.33 -5.91
C LEU A 21 -4.94 -12.57 -4.69
N ASN A 22 -4.47 -13.30 -3.66
CA ASN A 22 -3.82 -12.68 -2.50
C ASN A 22 -2.62 -11.82 -2.93
N LEU A 23 -1.71 -12.38 -3.72
CA LEU A 23 -0.56 -11.67 -4.26
C LEU A 23 -0.97 -10.45 -5.10
N LEU A 24 -1.98 -10.59 -5.96
CA LEU A 24 -2.48 -9.49 -6.79
C LEU A 24 -3.00 -8.33 -5.93
N PHE A 25 -3.81 -8.62 -4.91
CA PHE A 25 -4.38 -7.58 -4.05
C PHE A 25 -3.33 -6.90 -3.19
N ILE A 26 -2.42 -7.65 -2.59
CA ILE A 26 -1.34 -7.10 -1.76
C ILE A 26 -0.36 -6.31 -2.62
N GLY A 27 0.05 -6.84 -3.77
CA GLY A 27 0.88 -6.12 -4.72
C GLY A 27 0.24 -4.82 -5.19
N SER A 28 -1.06 -4.84 -5.50
CA SER A 28 -1.81 -3.65 -5.90
C SER A 28 -1.88 -2.61 -4.78
N LEU A 29 -2.13 -3.05 -3.54
CA LEU A 29 -2.15 -2.18 -2.37
C LEU A 29 -0.79 -1.46 -2.19
N ILE A 30 0.30 -2.22 -2.22
CA ILE A 30 1.65 -1.65 -2.04
C ILE A 30 2.01 -0.71 -3.20
N ALA A 31 1.66 -1.06 -4.44
CA ALA A 31 1.88 -0.20 -5.59
C ALA A 31 1.12 1.14 -5.46
N VAL A 32 -0.16 1.10 -5.11
CA VAL A 32 -0.98 2.30 -4.91
C VAL A 32 -0.45 3.16 -3.77
N LEU A 33 -0.08 2.56 -2.64
CA LEU A 33 0.49 3.30 -1.50
C LEU A 33 1.82 3.98 -1.88
N THR A 34 2.65 3.31 -2.67
CA THR A 34 3.94 3.87 -3.13
C THR A 34 3.73 5.04 -4.09
N LEU A 35 2.79 4.91 -5.04
CA LEU A 35 2.43 5.99 -5.96
C LEU A 35 1.83 7.18 -5.20
N TRP A 36 0.93 6.93 -4.25
CA TRP A 36 0.34 7.95 -3.40
C TRP A 36 1.41 8.66 -2.55
N ALA A 37 2.35 7.91 -1.98
CA ALA A 37 3.46 8.48 -1.23
C ALA A 37 4.29 9.42 -2.10
N GLY A 38 4.72 8.97 -3.28
CA GLY A 38 5.49 9.78 -4.23
C GLY A 38 4.75 11.05 -4.64
N TRP A 39 3.47 10.93 -4.99
CA TRP A 39 2.63 12.09 -5.30
C TRP A 39 2.53 13.07 -4.12
N GLY A 40 2.29 12.56 -2.90
CA GLY A 40 2.18 13.37 -1.69
C GLY A 40 3.49 14.08 -1.36
N PHE A 41 4.63 13.42 -1.54
CA PHE A 41 5.96 14.04 -1.39
C PHE A 41 6.14 15.22 -2.34
N VAL A 42 5.83 15.04 -3.63
CA VAL A 42 5.91 16.14 -4.62
C VAL A 42 4.99 17.29 -4.23
N HIS A 43 3.76 16.99 -3.79
CA HIS A 43 2.79 18.01 -3.41
C HIS A 43 3.26 18.83 -2.19
N VAL A 44 3.69 18.15 -1.13
CA VAL A 44 4.19 18.78 0.09
C VAL A 44 5.49 19.54 -0.17
N TYR A 45 6.41 18.98 -0.96
CA TYR A 45 7.64 19.66 -1.34
C TYR A 45 7.37 20.95 -2.12
N ARG A 46 6.46 20.92 -3.10
CA ARG A 46 6.04 22.13 -3.84
C ARG A 46 5.45 23.18 -2.91
N GLY A 47 4.58 22.78 -1.97
CA GLY A 47 4.03 23.69 -0.96
C GLY A 47 5.10 24.32 -0.08
N TYR A 48 6.12 23.55 0.31
CA TYR A 48 7.24 24.03 1.10
C TYR A 48 8.12 25.00 0.30
N ALA A 49 8.48 24.64 -0.94
CA ALA A 49 9.29 25.47 -1.83
C ALA A 49 8.61 26.81 -2.18
N ALA A 50 7.27 26.82 -2.25
CA ALA A 50 6.49 28.04 -2.43
C ALA A 50 6.34 28.88 -1.14
N GLY A 51 6.87 28.43 0.00
CA GLY A 51 6.74 29.12 1.29
C GLY A 51 5.37 28.98 1.96
N ASN A 52 4.46 28.16 1.41
CA ASN A 52 3.09 28.01 1.91
C ASN A 52 3.02 27.15 3.17
N ILE A 53 4.01 26.28 3.41
CA ILE A 53 4.07 25.42 4.60
C ILE A 53 5.47 25.40 5.23
N LYS A 54 5.52 25.18 6.54
CA LYS A 54 6.77 25.07 7.31
C LYS A 54 7.45 23.74 7.08
N GLY A 55 8.79 23.71 7.15
CA GLY A 55 9.58 22.47 7.04
C GLY A 55 9.17 21.38 8.05
N ALA A 56 8.76 21.76 9.26
CA ALA A 56 8.23 20.83 10.26
C ALA A 56 6.97 20.08 9.79
N ALA A 57 6.13 20.69 8.94
CA ALA A 57 4.97 20.01 8.35
C ALA A 57 5.42 18.95 7.34
N VAL A 58 6.46 19.25 6.55
CA VAL A 58 7.08 18.28 5.63
C VAL A 58 7.63 17.08 6.39
N GLN A 59 8.41 17.32 7.45
CA GLN A 59 8.98 16.26 8.28
C GLN A 59 7.89 15.35 8.87
N ARG A 60 6.81 15.93 9.42
CA ARG A 60 5.68 15.15 9.95
C ARG A 60 5.00 14.31 8.88
N PHE A 61 4.85 14.84 7.66
CA PHE A 61 4.33 14.09 6.52
C PHE A 61 5.24 12.89 6.19
N VAL A 62 6.55 13.10 6.05
CA VAL A 62 7.53 12.04 5.76
C VAL A 62 7.43 10.91 6.78
N VAL A 63 7.45 11.24 8.08
CA VAL A 63 7.38 10.25 9.17
C VAL A 63 6.09 9.44 9.08
N ARG A 64 4.94 10.09 8.85
CA ARG A 64 3.64 9.39 8.73
C ARG A 64 3.62 8.44 7.53
N VAL A 65 4.17 8.85 6.39
CA VAL A 65 4.23 7.99 5.19
C VAL A 65 5.15 6.79 5.43
N VAL A 66 6.32 6.99 6.04
CA VAL A 66 7.23 5.88 6.37
C VAL A 66 6.57 4.88 7.31
N ILE A 67 5.92 5.36 8.37
CA ILE A 67 5.20 4.47 9.30
C ILE A 67 4.09 3.71 8.58
N LEU A 68 3.29 4.38 7.74
CA LEU A 68 2.23 3.74 6.97
C LEU A 68 2.78 2.62 6.07
N LEU A 69 3.85 2.89 5.33
CA LEU A 69 4.46 1.90 4.44
C LEU A 69 5.04 0.71 5.21
N LEU A 70 5.74 0.95 6.32
CA LEU A 70 6.29 -0.11 7.16
C LEU A 70 5.19 -1.00 7.76
N VAL A 71 4.12 -0.38 8.27
CA VAL A 71 2.98 -1.12 8.82
C VAL A 71 2.27 -1.92 7.74
N SER A 72 2.05 -1.34 6.55
CA SER A 72 1.44 -2.07 5.44
C SER A 72 2.30 -3.25 4.96
N LEU A 73 3.62 -3.06 4.86
CA LEU A 73 4.53 -4.14 4.51
C LEU A 73 4.54 -5.25 5.56
N TYR A 74 4.56 -4.89 6.85
CA TYR A 74 4.53 -5.86 7.95
C TYR A 74 3.19 -6.61 8.05
N LEU A 75 2.05 -5.98 7.73
CA LEU A 75 0.76 -6.64 7.87
C LEU A 75 0.40 -7.51 6.66
N PHE A 76 0.89 -7.16 5.48
CA PHE A 76 0.41 -7.76 4.23
C PHE A 76 1.53 -8.41 3.40
N ALA A 77 2.76 -7.91 3.45
CA ALA A 77 3.84 -8.39 2.59
C ALA A 77 4.90 -9.25 3.32
N SER A 78 4.67 -9.62 4.58
CA SER A 78 5.56 -10.45 5.41
C SER A 78 5.10 -11.89 5.55
#